data_AF-A0A413RNM7-F1
#
_entry.id   AF-A0A413RNM7-F1
#
_cell.length_a   1.000
_cell.length_b   1.000
_cell.length_c   1.000
_cell.angle_alpha   90.00
_cell.angle_beta   90.00
_cell.angle_gamma   90.00
#
_symmetry.space_group_name_H-M   'P 1'
#
loop_
_entity.id
_entity.type
_entity.pdbx_description
1 polymer ?
#
loop_
_entity_poly.entity_id
_entity_poly.type
_entity_poly.pdbx_seq_one_letter_code
_entity_poly.pdbx_strand_id
1 'polypeptide(L)' 'MSDDATSSALAQAKKVATQELFKSGTPEYDHRSHERAIEAERKAQAAYDEAHAKD' A
#
# COMPACT_ATOMS: atom_id res chain seq x y z
N MET A 1 -3.49 29.98 17.13
CA MET A 1 -4.26 28.85 16.55
C MET A 1 -4.36 27.82 17.66
N SER A 2 -5.55 27.57 18.21
CA SER A 2 -5.71 26.67 19.36
C SER A 2 -5.46 25.22 18.94
N ASP A 3 -4.86 24.42 19.83
CA ASP A 3 -4.64 22.98 19.60
C ASP A 3 -5.95 22.23 19.27
N ASP A 4 -7.07 22.74 19.79
CA ASP A 4 -8.43 22.24 19.53
C ASP A 4 -8.90 22.45 18.08
N ALA A 5 -8.49 23.54 17.44
CA ALA A 5 -8.77 23.76 16.02
C ALA A 5 -7.95 22.80 15.14
N THR A 6 -6.71 22.51 15.53
CA THR A 6 -5.84 21.55 14.83
C THR A 6 -6.33 20.12 14.98
N SER A 7 -6.80 19.73 16.17
CA SER A 7 -7.33 18.38 16.43
C SER A 7 -8.61 18.12 15.61
N SER A 8 -9.51 19.10 15.55
CA SER A 8 -10.74 19.06 14.78
C SER A 8 -10.47 18.94 13.28
N ALA A 9 -9.55 19.76 12.75
CA ALA A 9 -9.15 19.69 11.34
C ALA A 9 -8.55 18.31 10.98
N LEU A 10 -7.74 17.72 11.86
CA LEU A 10 -7.15 16.40 11.65
C LEU A 10 -8.21 15.28 11.68
N ALA A 11 -9.18 15.35 12.60
CA ALA A 11 -10.28 14.39 12.65
C ALA A 11 -11.12 14.44 11.37
N GLN A 12 -11.37 15.64 10.86
CA GLN A 12 -12.13 15.86 9.64
C GLN A 12 -11.37 15.37 8.39
N ALA A 13 -10.06 15.61 8.31
CA ALA A 13 -9.21 15.09 7.25
C ALA A 13 -9.18 13.55 7.22
N LYS A 14 -9.07 12.89 8.39
CA LYS A 14 -9.14 11.43 8.50
C LYS A 14 -10.48 10.89 8.00
N LYS A 15 -11.58 11.51 8.40
CA LYS A 15 -12.93 11.11 7.96
C LYS A 15 -13.08 11.15 6.45
N VAL A 16 -12.59 12.22 5.80
CA VAL A 16 -12.62 12.35 4.34
C VAL A 16 -11.75 11.29 3.67
N ALA A 17 -10.51 11.11 4.12
CA ALA A 17 -9.60 10.11 3.56
C ALA A 17 -10.18 8.68 3.66
N THR A 18 -10.80 8.35 4.79
CA THR A 18 -11.48 7.07 4.99
C THR A 18 -12.68 6.92 4.06
N GLN A 19 -13.50 7.97 3.88
CA GLN A 19 -14.63 7.93 2.95
C GLN A 19 -14.19 7.72 1.50
N GLU A 20 -13.12 8.38 1.05
CA GLU A 20 -12.56 8.17 -0.29
C GLU A 20 -11.99 6.76 -0.47
N LEU A 21 -11.28 6.24 0.54
CA LEU A 21 -10.76 4.87 0.53
C LEU A 21 -11.87 3.82 0.41
N PHE A 22 -13.02 4.04 1.05
CA PHE A 22 -14.17 3.14 0.96
C PHE A 22 -14.96 3.32 -0.35
N LYS A 23 -14.89 4.49 -1.02
CA LYS A 23 -15.51 4.70 -2.34
C LYS A 23 -14.81 3.92 -3.45
N SER A 24 -13.50 3.79 -3.39
CA SER A 24 -12.75 2.99 -4.36
C SER A 24 -12.96 1.48 -4.20
N GLY A 25 -13.62 1.05 -3.11
CA GLY A 25 -13.56 -0.32 -2.64
C GLY A 25 -12.12 -0.71 -2.25
N THR A 26 -11.95 -1.78 -1.48
CA THR A 26 -10.75 -2.59 -1.65
C THR A 26 -10.85 -3.21 -3.04
N PRO A 27 -9.81 -3.15 -3.89
CA PRO A 27 -9.81 -3.91 -5.13
C PRO A 27 -10.25 -5.33 -4.80
N GLU A 28 -11.28 -5.84 -5.49
CA GLU A 28 -11.71 -7.22 -5.32
C GLU A 28 -10.47 -8.11 -5.49
N TYR A 29 -10.32 -9.12 -4.64
CA TYR A 29 -9.15 -9.98 -4.71
C TYR A 29 -9.05 -10.61 -6.12
N ASP A 30 -8.10 -10.11 -6.91
CA ASP A 30 -7.77 -10.65 -8.22
C ASP A 30 -6.65 -11.67 -8.07
N HIS A 31 -6.99 -12.95 -8.21
CA HIS A 31 -6.04 -14.06 -8.17
C HIS A 31 -4.86 -13.85 -9.12
N ARG A 32 -5.08 -13.29 -10.31
CA ARG A 32 -4.01 -13.02 -11.29
C ARG A 32 -3.11 -11.89 -10.84
N SER A 33 -3.63 -10.91 -10.12
CA SER A 33 -2.83 -9.84 -9.53
C SER A 33 -1.98 -10.38 -8.38
N HIS A 34 -2.52 -11.29 -7.57
CA HIS A 34 -1.80 -11.95 -6.49
C HIS A 34 -0.66 -12.81 -7.03
N GLU A 35 -0.92 -13.65 -8.03
CA GLU A 35 0.11 -14.48 -8.68
C GLU A 35 1.23 -13.62 -9.29
N ARG A 36 0.89 -12.52 -9.97
CA ARG A 36 1.88 -11.56 -10.51
C ARG A 36 2.76 -10.95 -9.43
N ALA A 37 2.19 -10.61 -8.27
CA ALA A 37 2.95 -10.06 -7.15
C ALA A 37 3.96 -11.09 -6.60
N ILE A 38 3.53 -12.35 -6.44
CA ILE A 38 4.40 -13.45 -6.00
C ILE A 38 5.54 -13.71 -7.00
N GLU A 39 5.24 -13.72 -8.30
CA GLU A 39 6.26 -13.92 -9.33
C GLU A 39 7.29 -12.78 -9.36
N ALA A 40 6.83 -11.54 -9.19
CA ALA A 40 7.72 -10.38 -9.12
C ALA A 40 8.66 -10.47 -7.91
N GLU A 41 8.14 -10.88 -6.75
CA GLU A 41 8.94 -11.12 -5.55
C GLU A 41 9.98 -12.24 -5.77
N ARG A 42 9.56 -13.38 -6.33
CA ARG A 42 10.47 -14.48 -6.66
C ARG A 42 11.58 -14.05 -7.62
N LYS A 43 11.24 -13.26 -8.65
CA LYS A 43 12.21 -12.78 -9.63
C LYS A 43 13.20 -11.80 -9.00
N ALA A 44 12.74 -10.92 -8.13
CA ALA A 44 13.61 -10.00 -7.39
C ALA A 44 14.58 -10.77 -6.49
N GLN A 45 14.09 -11.78 -5.75
CA GLN A 45 14.95 -12.62 -4.93
C GLN A 45 15.98 -13.39 -5.77
N ALA A 46 15.56 -14.00 -6.89
CA ALA A 46 16.48 -14.70 -7.77
C ALA A 46 17.57 -13.78 -8.35
N ALA A 47 17.21 -12.54 -8.71
CA ALA A 47 18.18 -11.55 -9.18
C ALA A 47 19.16 -11.10 -8.08
N TYR A 48 18.66 -10.95 -6.85
CA TYR A 48 19.51 -10.67 -5.68
C TYR A 48 20.48 -11.83 -5.43
N ASP A 49 20.00 -13.07 -5.40
CA ASP A 49 20.82 -14.25 -5.18
C ASP A 49 21.86 -14.42 -6.29
N GLU A 50 21.48 -14.19 -7.56
CA GLU A 50 22.41 -14.25 -8.69
C GLU A 50 23.51 -13.18 -8.58
N ALA A 51 23.15 -11.97 -8.13
CA ALA A 51 24.13 -10.90 -7.93
C ALA A 51 25.12 -11.22 -6.81
N HIS A 52 24.67 -11.87 -5.73
CA HIS A 52 25.50 -12.19 -4.56
C HIS A 52 26.18 -13.57 -4.63
N ALA A 53 25.82 -14.40 -5.60
CA ALA A 53 26.50 -15.68 -5.87
C ALA A 53 27.76 -15.51 -6.75
N LYS A 54 27.99 -14.30 -7.30
CA LYS A 54 29.13 -13.99 -8.17
C LYS A 54 30.22 -13.14 -7.48
N ASP A 55 30.03 -12.79 -6.21
CA ASP A 55 31.05 -12.22 -5.31
C ASP A 55 31.77 -13.34 -4.52
#